data_AF-K1QZT9-F1
#
_entry.id   AF-K1QZT9-F1
#
_cell.length_a   1.000
_cell.length_b   1.000
_cell.length_c   1.000
_cell.angle_alpha   90.00
_cell.angle_beta   90.00
_cell.angle_gamma   90.00
#
_symmetry.space_group_name_H-M   'P 1'
#
loop_
_entity.id
_entity.type
_entity.pdbx_description
1 polymer ?
#
loop_
_entity_poly.entity_id
_entity_poly.type
_entity_poly.pdbx_seq_one_letter_code
_entity_poly.pdbx_strand_id
1 'polypeptide(L)'
;MWGDPEKKFMIQAAKKAGIDKTRLAIVLESEAAYIFCKVLPVEKFENGSNNIDVFSPGQRYLVLNAEDKTIDTTVLKVNPEGKVNVLRRASWENCGGAVVDNAFKQMLIDIVGENFMDSFRQNNTADYIDIFSAFKMKKRTKMGEYIIHQKINLVISPRFLEKYNEDRGTDVSKRTLETRYAKSLKWSGDKMRIDIDLFRSFFHPANVKLVICIREILSKPEAIGTKVILMVGGFSECQIVQDAIRKAFPECRVVVPHEAGLAVLKGAVLFGHSVISDDDNTPVLEEGDNRLVVALDNNKVYNTTEDRRSYATTDRLFGRCTIL
;
A
#
# COMPACT_ATOMS: atom_id res chain seq x y z
N MET A 1 -16.52 -2.35 0.10
CA MET A 1 -17.20 -3.65 0.21
C MET A 1 -18.06 -3.84 -1.03
N TRP A 2 -17.70 -4.76 -1.91
CA TRP A 2 -18.45 -5.14 -3.12
C TRP A 2 -19.61 -6.06 -2.77
N GLY A 3 -20.82 -5.66 -3.13
CA GLY A 3 -21.95 -6.57 -3.18
C GLY A 3 -21.95 -7.41 -4.46
N ASP A 4 -23.04 -8.12 -4.66
CA ASP A 4 -23.29 -8.87 -5.89
C ASP A 4 -23.34 -8.02 -7.17
N PRO A 5 -23.79 -6.74 -7.15
CA PRO A 5 -23.72 -5.86 -8.32
C PRO A 5 -22.30 -5.63 -8.82
N GLU A 6 -21.35 -5.35 -7.93
CA GLU A 6 -19.95 -5.09 -8.28
C GLU A 6 -19.25 -6.34 -8.84
N LYS A 7 -19.55 -7.52 -8.28
CA LYS A 7 -19.07 -8.80 -8.83
C LYS A 7 -19.59 -9.03 -10.25
N LYS A 8 -20.89 -8.82 -10.47
CA LYS A 8 -21.51 -8.96 -11.80
C LYS A 8 -20.90 -7.97 -12.78
N PHE A 9 -20.67 -6.72 -12.35
CA PHE A 9 -19.99 -5.72 -13.17
C PHE A 9 -18.62 -6.21 -13.62
N MET A 10 -17.82 -6.77 -12.71
CA MET A 10 -16.48 -7.25 -13.06
C MET A 10 -16.47 -8.46 -13.96
N ILE A 11 -17.38 -9.42 -13.75
CA ILE A 11 -17.56 -10.55 -14.67
C ILE A 11 -17.95 -10.05 -16.07
N GLN A 12 -18.83 -9.04 -16.15
CA GLN A 12 -19.21 -8.44 -17.43
C GLN A 12 -18.06 -7.67 -18.09
N ALA A 13 -17.25 -6.97 -17.30
CA ALA A 13 -16.05 -6.28 -17.79
C ALA A 13 -15.04 -7.29 -18.37
N ALA A 14 -14.77 -8.39 -17.66
CA ALA A 14 -13.91 -9.47 -18.14
C ALA A 14 -14.44 -10.09 -19.44
N LYS A 15 -15.74 -10.36 -19.52
CA LYS A 15 -16.39 -10.84 -20.76
C LYS A 15 -16.24 -9.85 -21.92
N LYS A 16 -16.41 -8.56 -21.69
CA LYS A 16 -16.21 -7.51 -22.70
C LYS A 16 -14.75 -7.42 -23.16
N ALA A 17 -13.81 -7.78 -22.30
CA ALA A 17 -12.39 -7.89 -22.63
C ALA A 17 -12.03 -9.22 -23.33
N GLY A 18 -13.00 -10.09 -23.63
CA GLY A 18 -12.78 -11.37 -24.31
C GLY A 18 -12.37 -12.52 -23.40
N ILE A 19 -12.49 -12.36 -22.07
CA ILE A 19 -12.16 -13.41 -21.10
C ILE A 19 -13.39 -14.26 -20.82
N ASP A 20 -13.28 -15.56 -21.06
CA ASP A 20 -14.37 -16.51 -20.79
C ASP A 20 -14.60 -16.71 -19.28
N LYS A 21 -15.85 -16.98 -18.90
CA LYS A 21 -16.23 -17.19 -17.49
C LYS A 21 -15.54 -18.41 -16.88
N THR A 22 -15.27 -19.46 -17.65
CA THR A 22 -14.55 -20.67 -17.21
C THR A 22 -13.09 -20.38 -16.86
N ARG A 23 -12.53 -19.27 -17.37
CA ARG A 23 -11.16 -18.83 -17.14
C ARG A 23 -11.07 -17.72 -16.08
N LEU A 24 -12.16 -17.54 -15.32
CA LEU A 24 -12.32 -16.43 -14.39
C LEU A 24 -12.48 -16.94 -12.96
N ALA A 25 -11.59 -16.49 -12.08
CA ALA A 25 -11.70 -16.72 -10.65
C ALA A 25 -11.82 -15.39 -9.91
N ILE A 26 -12.57 -15.39 -8.80
CA ILE A 26 -12.71 -14.23 -7.91
C ILE A 26 -12.19 -14.62 -6.54
N VAL A 27 -11.27 -13.82 -6.00
CA VAL A 27 -10.63 -14.06 -4.71
C VAL A 27 -10.66 -12.79 -3.86
N LEU A 28 -10.76 -12.94 -2.54
CA LEU A 28 -10.57 -11.81 -1.62
C LEU A 28 -9.13 -11.34 -1.65
N GLU A 29 -8.90 -10.02 -1.58
CA GLU A 29 -7.54 -9.49 -1.53
C GLU A 29 -6.75 -10.02 -0.32
N SER A 30 -7.41 -10.16 0.82
CA SER A 30 -6.81 -10.69 2.05
C SER A 30 -6.50 -12.19 1.97
N GLU A 31 -7.31 -12.97 1.26
CA GLU A 31 -7.04 -14.39 1.00
C GLU A 31 -5.91 -14.56 -0.02
N ALA A 32 -5.91 -13.78 -1.09
CA ALA A 32 -4.83 -13.75 -2.08
C ALA A 32 -3.49 -13.41 -1.40
N ALA A 33 -3.46 -12.34 -0.59
CA ALA A 33 -2.30 -11.97 0.20
C ALA A 33 -1.84 -13.10 1.13
N TYR A 34 -2.77 -13.79 1.80
CA TYR A 34 -2.44 -14.95 2.63
C TYR A 34 -1.82 -16.09 1.82
N ILE A 35 -2.39 -16.44 0.67
CA ILE A 35 -1.90 -17.50 -0.23
C ILE A 35 -0.46 -17.22 -0.65
N PHE A 36 -0.17 -15.99 -1.08
CA PHE A 36 1.18 -15.59 -1.45
C PHE A 36 2.15 -15.75 -0.27
N CYS A 37 1.79 -15.21 0.90
CA CYS A 37 2.66 -15.25 2.07
C CYS A 37 2.88 -16.68 2.60
N LYS A 38 1.90 -17.58 2.47
CA LYS A 38 2.03 -18.98 2.88
C LYS A 38 3.10 -19.73 2.09
N VAL A 39 3.31 -19.39 0.82
CA VAL A 39 4.29 -20.06 -0.06
C VAL A 39 5.64 -19.36 -0.13
N LEU A 40 5.78 -18.20 0.53
CA LEU A 40 7.03 -17.45 0.52
C LEU A 40 8.08 -18.10 1.44
N PRO A 41 9.33 -18.27 0.94
CA PRO A 41 10.47 -18.60 1.80
C PRO A 41 10.64 -17.59 2.94
N VAL A 42 11.16 -18.07 4.07
CA VAL A 42 11.42 -17.30 5.30
C VAL A 42 12.22 -16.03 5.03
N GLU A 43 13.20 -16.12 4.14
CA GLU A 43 14.16 -15.06 3.80
C GLU A 43 13.50 -13.93 3.00
N LYS A 44 12.29 -14.17 2.48
CA LYS A 44 11.49 -13.17 1.78
C LYS A 44 10.56 -12.38 2.70
N PHE A 45 10.77 -12.44 4.01
CA PHE A 45 10.12 -11.59 4.99
C PHE A 45 11.13 -10.63 5.63
N GLU A 46 10.68 -9.40 5.91
CA GLU A 46 11.52 -8.42 6.61
C GLU A 46 12.05 -9.00 7.94
N ASN A 47 13.35 -8.79 8.18
CA ASN A 47 14.12 -9.31 9.33
C ASN A 47 14.24 -10.85 9.43
N GLY A 48 14.05 -11.60 8.34
CA GLY A 48 14.28 -13.06 8.33
C GLY A 48 13.41 -13.75 9.37
N SER A 49 12.10 -13.56 9.29
CA SER A 49 11.19 -13.98 10.36
C SER A 49 11.24 -15.51 10.49
N ASN A 50 11.68 -16.08 11.62
CA ASN A 50 11.68 -17.53 11.88
C ASN A 50 10.29 -18.13 11.53
N ASN A 51 10.13 -18.66 10.31
CA ASN A 51 8.81 -18.82 9.67
C ASN A 51 8.25 -20.23 9.81
N ILE A 52 8.79 -21.05 10.71
CA ILE A 52 8.45 -22.47 10.78
C ILE A 52 7.01 -22.70 11.30
N ASP A 53 6.35 -21.68 11.87
CA ASP A 53 5.04 -21.90 12.53
C ASP A 53 4.02 -20.77 12.31
N VAL A 54 4.20 -19.92 11.31
CA VAL A 54 3.32 -18.77 11.08
C VAL A 54 2.04 -19.15 10.33
N PHE A 55 1.86 -20.36 9.83
CA PHE A 55 0.69 -20.71 9.00
C PHE A 55 -0.01 -22.00 9.46
N SER A 56 -0.05 -22.21 10.77
CA SER A 56 -0.52 -23.46 11.38
C SER A 56 -2.04 -23.46 11.61
N PRO A 57 -2.73 -24.61 11.46
CA PRO A 57 -4.16 -24.71 11.73
C PRO A 57 -4.58 -24.16 13.10
N GLY A 58 -5.72 -23.48 13.14
CA GLY A 58 -6.26 -22.84 14.34
C GLY A 58 -5.72 -21.44 14.63
N GLN A 59 -4.60 -21.03 14.02
CA GLN A 59 -4.06 -19.68 14.18
C GLN A 59 -4.94 -18.62 13.54
N ARG A 60 -4.90 -17.41 14.11
CA ARG A 60 -5.61 -16.22 13.60
C ARG A 60 -4.64 -15.12 13.20
N TYR A 61 -4.98 -14.44 12.11
CA TYR A 61 -4.18 -13.39 11.50
C TYR A 61 -5.05 -12.16 11.31
N LEU A 62 -4.48 -11.00 11.57
CA LEU A 62 -4.97 -9.77 10.99
C LEU A 62 -4.20 -9.50 9.70
N VAL A 63 -4.84 -9.67 8.56
CA VAL A 63 -4.32 -9.16 7.28
C VAL A 63 -4.65 -7.67 7.21
N LEU A 64 -3.60 -6.86 7.20
CA LEU A 64 -3.65 -5.42 7.04
C LEU A 64 -3.22 -5.07 5.61
N ASN A 65 -4.18 -4.87 4.71
CA ASN A 65 -3.91 -4.34 3.38
C ASN A 65 -3.87 -2.81 3.45
N ALA A 66 -2.67 -2.24 3.57
CA ALA A 66 -2.45 -0.81 3.69
C ALA A 66 -2.05 -0.21 2.33
N GLU A 67 -2.98 0.56 1.74
CA GLU A 67 -2.77 1.27 0.48
C GLU A 67 -2.71 2.78 0.69
N ASP A 68 -2.58 3.55 -0.40
CA ASP A 68 -2.55 5.01 -0.33
C ASP A 68 -3.89 5.58 0.17
N LYS A 69 -5.03 5.09 -0.33
CA LYS A 69 -6.35 5.68 -0.06
C LYS A 69 -7.10 5.01 1.08
N THR A 70 -7.12 3.69 1.06
CA THR A 70 -7.88 2.86 1.98
C THR A 70 -6.97 1.87 2.67
N ILE A 71 -7.37 1.48 3.87
CA ILE A 71 -6.76 0.39 4.59
C ILE A 71 -7.83 -0.63 4.89
N ASP A 72 -7.63 -1.85 4.41
CA ASP A 72 -8.53 -2.96 4.68
C ASP A 72 -7.92 -3.89 5.72
N THR A 73 -8.74 -4.25 6.69
CA THR A 73 -8.36 -5.15 7.79
C THR A 73 -9.26 -6.37 7.74
N THR A 74 -8.65 -7.55 7.68
CA THR A 74 -9.36 -8.83 7.68
C THR A 74 -8.77 -9.75 8.74
N VAL A 75 -9.60 -10.23 9.66
CA VAL A 75 -9.23 -11.31 10.57
C VAL A 75 -9.51 -12.64 9.90
N LEU A 76 -8.48 -13.43 9.70
CA LEU A 76 -8.55 -14.79 9.14
C LEU A 76 -8.28 -15.82 10.24
N LYS A 77 -8.90 -17.00 10.14
CA LYS A 77 -8.56 -18.19 10.91
C LYS A 77 -8.23 -19.34 9.98
N VAL A 78 -7.12 -20.01 10.21
CA VAL A 78 -6.71 -21.17 9.41
C VAL A 78 -7.47 -22.40 9.91
N ASN A 79 -8.12 -23.11 8.99
CA ASN A 79 -8.85 -24.36 9.27
C ASN A 79 -7.90 -25.58 9.25
N PRO A 80 -8.35 -26.78 9.67
CA PRO A 80 -7.52 -27.98 9.66
C PRO A 80 -6.97 -28.39 8.28
N GLU A 81 -7.67 -28.01 7.20
CA GLU A 81 -7.27 -28.26 5.80
C GLU A 81 -6.23 -27.24 5.30
N GLY A 82 -5.85 -26.25 6.12
CA GLY A 82 -4.91 -25.20 5.75
C GLY A 82 -5.50 -24.11 4.84
N LYS A 83 -6.84 -24.05 4.70
CA LYS A 83 -7.59 -22.93 4.11
C LYS A 83 -7.92 -21.88 5.17
N VAL A 84 -8.36 -20.71 4.75
CA VAL A 84 -8.69 -19.60 5.66
C VAL A 84 -10.19 -19.32 5.70
N ASN A 85 -10.71 -19.08 6.90
CA ASN A 85 -12.05 -18.58 7.14
C ASN A 85 -11.96 -17.12 7.56
N VAL A 86 -12.76 -16.26 6.95
CA VAL A 86 -12.88 -14.85 7.35
C VAL A 86 -13.73 -14.76 8.60
N LEU A 87 -13.18 -14.18 9.67
CA LEU A 87 -13.90 -13.96 10.93
C LEU A 87 -14.46 -12.54 11.02
N ARG A 88 -13.70 -11.55 10.56
CA ARG A 88 -14.09 -10.14 10.67
C ARG A 88 -13.41 -9.30 9.60
N ARG A 89 -14.10 -8.27 9.12
CA ARG A 89 -13.55 -7.30 8.18
C ARG A 89 -13.91 -5.87 8.59
N ALA A 90 -13.04 -4.94 8.22
CA ALA A 90 -13.31 -3.50 8.29
C ALA A 90 -12.45 -2.78 7.24
N SER A 91 -12.98 -1.69 6.70
CA SER A 91 -12.31 -0.81 5.75
C SER A 91 -12.23 0.58 6.34
N TRP A 92 -11.07 1.23 6.20
CA TRP A 92 -10.76 2.49 6.84
C TRP A 92 -10.24 3.48 5.81
N GLU A 93 -10.74 4.71 5.87
CA GLU A 93 -10.28 5.82 5.05
C GLU A 93 -9.43 6.78 5.88
N ASN A 94 -8.68 7.66 5.21
CA ASN A 94 -7.87 8.69 5.86
C ASN A 94 -6.81 8.15 6.83
N CYS A 95 -6.26 6.96 6.58
CA CYS A 95 -5.14 6.37 7.33
C CYS A 95 -4.04 5.78 6.44
N GLY A 96 -4.23 5.81 5.11
CA GLY A 96 -3.28 5.32 4.13
C GLY A 96 -2.16 6.30 3.76
N GLY A 97 -1.34 5.89 2.79
CA GLY A 97 -0.19 6.66 2.33
C GLY A 97 -0.51 8.05 1.75
N ALA A 98 -1.74 8.29 1.29
CA ALA A 98 -2.18 9.59 0.80
C ALA A 98 -2.25 10.65 1.91
N VAL A 99 -2.47 10.24 3.17
CA VAL A 99 -2.43 11.16 4.32
C VAL A 99 -1.02 11.75 4.47
N VAL A 100 0.01 10.92 4.27
CA VAL A 100 1.41 11.36 4.31
C VAL A 100 1.72 12.29 3.15
N ASP A 101 1.22 11.97 1.95
CA ASP A 101 1.36 12.81 0.76
C ASP A 101 0.70 14.18 0.95
N ASN A 102 -0.46 14.22 1.62
CA ASN A 102 -1.16 15.46 1.95
C ASN A 102 -0.40 16.29 2.98
N ALA A 103 0.21 15.67 4.00
CA ALA A 103 1.05 16.39 4.95
C ALA A 103 2.28 17.03 4.27
N PHE A 104 2.90 16.32 3.32
CA PHE A 104 3.97 16.87 2.50
C PHE A 104 3.48 18.00 1.58
N LYS A 105 2.33 17.83 0.92
CA LYS A 105 1.68 18.88 0.12
C LYS A 105 1.43 20.13 0.95
N GLN A 106 0.92 19.96 2.17
CA GLN A 106 0.63 21.08 3.07
C GLN A 106 1.91 21.84 3.44
N MET A 107 3.02 21.14 3.70
CA MET A 107 4.31 21.80 3.93
C MET A 107 4.73 22.66 2.72
N LEU A 108 4.57 22.16 1.49
CA LEU A 108 4.85 22.96 0.30
C LEU A 108 3.93 24.19 0.25
N ILE A 109 2.62 24.03 0.46
CA ILE A 109 1.66 25.14 0.50
C ILE A 109 2.02 26.18 1.56
N ASP A 110 2.42 25.77 2.75
CA ASP A 110 2.84 26.67 3.82
C ASP A 110 4.07 27.54 3.42
N ILE A 111 4.94 26.99 2.54
CA ILE A 111 6.12 27.69 2.02
C ILE A 111 5.72 28.61 0.87
N VAL A 112 5.16 28.06 -0.21
CA VAL A 112 4.99 28.77 -1.49
C VAL A 112 3.61 29.43 -1.66
N GLY A 113 2.66 29.10 -0.79
CA GLY A 113 1.27 29.57 -0.84
C GLY A 113 0.37 28.70 -1.71
N GLU A 114 -0.90 28.62 -1.33
CA GLU A 114 -1.91 27.78 -2.00
C GLU A 114 -2.14 28.20 -3.45
N ASN A 115 -2.29 29.51 -3.70
CA ASN A 115 -2.50 30.06 -5.05
C ASN A 115 -1.38 29.67 -6.03
N PHE A 116 -0.12 29.72 -5.56
CA PHE A 116 1.01 29.30 -6.39
C PHE A 116 0.97 27.80 -6.65
N MET A 117 0.73 26.99 -5.60
CA MET A 117 0.70 25.53 -5.71
C MET A 117 -0.40 25.06 -6.69
N ASP A 118 -1.56 25.70 -6.66
CA ASP A 118 -2.66 25.40 -7.58
C ASP A 118 -2.38 25.87 -9.01
N SER A 119 -1.83 27.07 -9.19
CA SER A 119 -1.39 27.55 -10.50
C SER A 119 -0.35 26.61 -11.12
N PHE A 120 0.64 26.19 -10.34
CA PHE A 120 1.68 25.26 -10.79
C PHE A 120 1.08 23.88 -11.15
N ARG A 121 0.15 23.36 -10.35
CA ARG A 121 -0.54 22.10 -10.66
C ARG A 121 -1.29 22.14 -11.99
N GLN A 122 -1.96 23.26 -12.28
CA GLN A 122 -2.76 23.44 -13.50
C GLN A 122 -1.89 23.68 -14.74
N ASN A 123 -0.86 24.51 -14.61
CA ASN A 123 -0.03 24.95 -15.75
C ASN A 123 1.21 24.07 -15.97
N ASN A 124 1.63 23.29 -14.96
CA ASN A 124 2.85 22.48 -14.97
C ASN A 124 2.57 21.06 -14.41
N THR A 125 1.48 20.43 -14.84
CA THR A 125 0.98 19.15 -14.28
C THR A 125 2.00 18.02 -14.28
N ALA A 126 2.85 17.90 -15.31
CA ALA A 126 3.88 16.85 -15.36
C ALA A 126 4.87 16.98 -14.19
N ASP A 127 5.48 18.16 -14.02
CA ASP A 127 6.42 18.43 -12.93
C ASP A 127 5.77 18.36 -11.56
N TYR A 128 4.51 18.77 -11.46
CA TYR A 128 3.72 18.56 -10.24
C TYR A 128 3.68 17.06 -9.90
N ILE A 129 3.29 16.21 -10.86
CA ILE A 129 3.25 14.75 -10.68
C ILE A 129 4.64 14.21 -10.33
N ASP A 130 5.70 14.70 -10.96
CA ASP A 130 7.07 14.24 -10.69
C ASP A 130 7.53 14.55 -9.27
N ILE A 131 7.20 15.74 -8.74
CA ILE A 131 7.50 16.11 -7.33
C ILE A 131 6.86 15.11 -6.36
N PHE A 132 5.58 14.82 -6.53
CA PHE A 132 4.87 13.89 -5.64
C PHE A 132 5.29 12.44 -5.86
N SER A 133 5.64 12.05 -7.08
CA SER A 133 6.17 10.72 -7.37
C SER A 133 7.54 10.51 -6.73
N ALA A 134 8.42 11.51 -6.81
CA ALA A 134 9.71 11.50 -6.12
C ALA A 134 9.54 11.38 -4.60
N PHE A 135 8.58 12.10 -4.02
CA PHE A 135 8.24 11.97 -2.60
C PHE A 135 7.73 10.56 -2.24
N LYS A 136 6.83 10.00 -3.06
CA LYS A 136 6.32 8.63 -2.86
C LYS A 136 7.43 7.58 -2.84
N MET A 137 8.42 7.72 -3.72
CA MET A 137 9.59 6.82 -3.72
C MET A 137 10.40 6.95 -2.42
N LYS A 138 10.53 8.15 -1.85
CA LYS A 138 11.23 8.35 -0.57
C LYS A 138 10.51 7.73 0.62
N LYS A 139 9.17 7.64 0.61
CA LYS A 139 8.42 6.92 1.66
C LYS A 139 8.88 5.46 1.82
N ARG A 140 9.31 4.83 0.73
CA ARG A 140 9.73 3.40 0.68
C ARG A 140 11.21 3.18 0.96
N THR A 141 11.98 4.23 1.23
CA THR A 141 13.41 4.10 1.51
C THR A 141 13.62 3.46 2.89
N LYS A 142 14.38 2.36 2.97
CA LYS A 142 14.74 1.74 4.25
C LYS A 142 15.65 2.67 5.04
N MET A 143 15.20 3.08 6.21
CA MET A 143 15.97 3.90 7.15
C MET A 143 16.71 2.95 8.08
N GLY A 144 18.04 2.81 7.95
CA GLY A 144 18.83 1.96 8.84
C GLY A 144 18.82 2.44 10.30
N GLU A 145 19.00 1.53 11.26
CA GLU A 145 19.01 1.82 12.71
C GLU A 145 20.14 2.79 13.12
N TYR A 146 21.24 2.78 12.38
CA TYR A 146 22.32 3.73 12.53
C TYR A 146 22.22 4.77 11.42
N ILE A 147 21.85 5.99 11.80
CA ILE A 147 22.47 7.27 11.40
C ILE A 147 21.45 8.36 11.73
N ILE A 148 21.68 8.96 12.89
CA ILE A 148 21.01 10.08 13.55
C ILE A 148 21.00 11.38 12.69
N HIS A 149 21.49 11.31 11.44
CA HIS A 149 21.80 12.44 10.55
C HIS A 149 21.35 12.22 9.09
N GLN A 150 20.55 11.19 8.79
CA GLN A 150 20.03 11.06 7.42
C GLN A 150 19.12 12.24 7.09
N LYS A 151 19.32 12.79 5.90
CA LYS A 151 18.46 13.83 5.33
C LYS A 151 17.81 13.28 4.08
N ILE A 152 16.52 13.53 3.93
CA ILE A 152 15.76 13.12 2.77
C ILE A 152 15.99 14.16 1.68
N ASN A 153 16.75 13.79 0.65
CA ASN A 153 16.98 14.64 -0.52
C ASN A 153 15.94 14.32 -1.59
N LEU A 154 15.11 15.31 -1.93
CA LEU A 154 14.18 15.29 -3.03
C LEU A 154 14.69 16.20 -4.13
N VAL A 155 14.71 15.69 -5.36
CA VAL A 155 14.91 16.54 -6.54
C VAL A 155 13.56 17.16 -6.85
N ILE A 156 13.54 18.48 -6.90
CA ILE A 156 12.37 19.30 -7.25
C ILE A 156 12.67 19.90 -8.62
N SER A 157 11.72 19.83 -9.55
CA SER A 157 11.94 20.36 -10.90
C SER A 157 12.46 21.81 -10.84
N PRO A 158 13.53 22.16 -11.56
CA PRO A 158 13.99 23.55 -11.69
C PRO A 158 12.85 24.49 -12.09
N ARG A 159 11.90 24.00 -12.91
CA ARG A 159 10.71 24.75 -13.34
C ARG A 159 9.83 25.21 -12.18
N PHE A 160 9.75 24.44 -11.09
CA PHE A 160 9.03 24.85 -9.88
C PHE A 160 9.69 26.07 -9.22
N LEU A 161 11.03 26.06 -9.15
CA LEU A 161 11.81 27.14 -8.57
C LEU A 161 11.76 28.41 -9.45
N GLU A 162 11.92 28.24 -10.76
CA GLU A 162 11.82 29.31 -11.76
C GLU A 162 10.45 29.98 -11.71
N LYS A 163 9.37 29.19 -11.77
CA LYS A 163 7.99 29.72 -11.74
C LYS A 163 7.68 30.45 -10.44
N TYR A 164 8.20 29.98 -9.31
CA TYR A 164 8.01 30.68 -8.04
C TYR A 164 8.72 32.03 -8.03
N ASN A 165 9.95 32.09 -8.53
CA ASN A 165 10.70 33.33 -8.60
C ASN A 165 10.06 34.33 -9.58
N GLU A 166 9.51 33.86 -10.70
CA GLU A 166 8.72 34.69 -11.63
C GLU A 166 7.45 35.26 -10.97
N ASP A 167 6.73 34.46 -10.19
CA ASP A 167 5.47 34.85 -9.54
C ASP A 167 5.69 35.79 -8.33
N ARG A 168 6.75 35.57 -7.55
CA ARG A 168 6.96 36.24 -6.25
C ARG A 168 8.16 37.19 -6.20
N GLY A 169 9.02 37.20 -7.21
CA GLY A 169 10.25 38.00 -7.23
C GLY A 169 11.28 37.60 -6.16
N THR A 170 11.16 36.39 -5.59
CA THR A 170 12.08 35.87 -4.58
C THR A 170 12.29 34.37 -4.73
N ASP A 171 13.43 33.89 -4.24
CA ASP A 171 13.79 32.48 -4.29
C ASP A 171 13.06 31.67 -3.20
N VAL A 172 12.62 30.44 -3.53
CA VAL A 172 11.94 29.53 -2.59
C VAL A 172 12.78 29.27 -1.35
N SER A 173 14.11 29.24 -1.47
CA SER A 173 15.02 29.06 -0.33
C SER A 173 14.96 30.22 0.66
N LYS A 174 14.89 31.47 0.18
CA LYS A 174 14.72 32.65 1.04
C LYS A 174 13.37 32.60 1.72
N ARG A 175 12.31 32.31 0.96
CA ARG A 175 10.95 32.15 1.51
C ARG A 175 10.91 31.08 2.60
N THR A 176 11.57 29.94 2.39
CA THR A 176 11.62 28.85 3.38
C THR A 176 12.21 29.31 4.72
N LEU A 177 13.22 30.19 4.70
CA LEU A 177 13.84 30.73 5.92
C LEU A 177 12.89 31.61 6.75
N GLU A 178 11.84 32.14 6.13
CA GLU A 178 10.80 32.94 6.79
C GLU A 178 9.65 32.08 7.34
N THR A 179 9.71 30.75 7.17
CA THR A 179 8.70 29.82 7.66
C THR A 179 9.19 29.04 8.86
N ARG A 180 8.28 28.30 9.50
CA ARG A 180 8.60 27.32 10.55
C ARG A 180 9.58 26.22 10.09
N TYR A 181 9.81 26.06 8.78
CA TYR A 181 10.67 25.02 8.21
C TYR A 181 12.14 25.45 8.05
N ALA A 182 12.49 26.70 8.39
CA ALA A 182 13.84 27.27 8.20
C ALA A 182 14.99 26.41 8.76
N LYS A 183 14.76 25.70 9.87
CA LYS A 183 15.77 24.85 10.51
C LYS A 183 15.81 23.43 9.95
N SER A 184 14.68 22.92 9.45
CA SER A 184 14.46 21.52 9.10
C SER A 184 14.39 21.25 7.60
N LEU A 185 14.43 22.30 6.77
CA LEU A 185 14.38 22.22 5.32
C LEU A 185 15.41 23.16 4.71
N LYS A 186 16.23 22.63 3.80
CA LYS A 186 17.25 23.40 3.06
C LYS A 186 17.17 23.14 1.57
N TRP A 187 17.47 24.16 0.79
CA TRP A 187 17.56 24.07 -0.66
C TRP A 187 19.02 24.13 -1.11
N SER A 188 19.36 23.39 -2.16
CA SER A 188 20.67 23.43 -2.82
C SER A 188 20.45 23.18 -4.31
N GLY A 189 20.34 24.27 -5.08
CA GLY A 189 19.85 24.20 -6.46
C GLY A 189 18.44 23.61 -6.52
N ASP A 190 18.27 22.59 -7.36
CA ASP A 190 17.04 21.82 -7.55
C ASP A 190 16.76 20.79 -6.45
N LYS A 191 17.59 20.73 -5.40
CA LYS A 191 17.45 19.73 -4.32
C LYS A 191 16.85 20.34 -3.08
N MET A 192 15.74 19.76 -2.65
CA MET A 192 15.12 20.00 -1.35
C MET A 192 15.57 18.93 -0.36
N ARG A 193 16.21 19.36 0.72
CA ARG A 193 16.75 18.51 1.77
C ARG A 193 15.94 18.67 3.04
N ILE A 194 15.20 17.62 3.40
CA ILE A 194 14.32 17.57 4.58
C ILE A 194 15.03 16.79 5.69
N ASP A 195 15.05 17.35 6.89
CA ASP A 195 15.55 16.66 8.08
C ASP A 195 14.61 15.50 8.46
N ILE A 196 15.18 14.43 9.02
CA ILE A 196 14.45 13.18 9.28
C ILE A 196 13.25 13.37 10.21
N ASP A 197 13.34 14.27 11.19
CA ASP A 197 12.25 14.50 12.14
C ASP A 197 11.06 15.19 11.48
N LEU A 198 11.32 16.16 10.59
CA LEU A 198 10.28 16.76 9.76
C LEU A 198 9.66 15.71 8.84
N PHE A 199 10.48 14.87 8.18
CA PHE A 199 9.98 13.80 7.32
C PHE A 199 9.09 12.80 8.09
N ARG A 200 9.53 12.36 9.28
CA ARG A 200 8.75 11.47 10.16
C ARG A 200 7.44 12.12 10.63
N SER A 201 7.42 13.44 10.82
CA SER A 201 6.22 14.15 11.24
C SER A 201 5.06 14.02 10.25
N PHE A 202 5.34 13.85 8.94
CA PHE A 202 4.31 13.63 7.92
C PHE A 202 3.54 12.31 8.12
N PHE A 203 4.17 11.32 8.77
CA PHE A 203 3.55 10.02 9.03
C PHE A 203 2.70 10.01 10.30
N HIS A 204 2.86 11.00 11.18
CA HIS A 204 2.19 10.99 12.48
C HIS A 204 0.65 10.87 12.36
N PRO A 205 -0.05 11.65 11.52
CA PRO A 205 -1.50 11.53 11.40
C PRO A 205 -1.95 10.15 10.90
N ALA A 206 -1.25 9.61 9.89
CA ALA A 206 -1.54 8.28 9.33
C ALA A 206 -1.31 7.18 10.38
N ASN A 207 -0.18 7.21 11.08
CA ASN A 207 0.20 6.22 12.07
C ASN A 207 -0.75 6.20 13.27
N VAL A 208 -1.15 7.36 13.79
CA VAL A 208 -2.12 7.43 14.90
C VAL A 208 -3.44 6.77 14.48
N LYS A 209 -3.97 7.13 13.30
CA LYS A 209 -5.24 6.58 12.84
C LYS A 209 -5.13 5.08 12.56
N LEU A 210 -4.05 4.64 11.94
CA LEU A 210 -3.79 3.22 11.67
C LEU A 210 -3.76 2.37 12.94
N VAL A 211 -3.08 2.84 14.00
CA VAL A 211 -3.05 2.15 15.30
C VAL A 211 -4.45 2.07 15.91
N ILE A 212 -5.26 3.13 15.80
CA ILE A 212 -6.65 3.12 16.28
C ILE A 212 -7.47 2.05 15.52
N CYS A 213 -7.40 2.05 14.19
CA CYS A 213 -8.12 1.10 13.34
C CYS A 213 -7.76 -0.36 13.67
N ILE A 214 -6.48 -0.65 13.88
CA ILE A 214 -6.02 -2.00 14.25
C ILE A 214 -6.49 -2.38 15.67
N ARG A 215 -6.45 -1.45 16.63
CA ARG A 215 -6.99 -1.70 18.00
C ARG A 215 -8.48 -2.00 17.97
N GLU A 216 -9.25 -1.25 17.18
CA GLU A 216 -10.70 -1.42 17.08
C GLU A 216 -11.11 -2.79 16.50
N ILE A 217 -10.37 -3.31 15.51
CA ILE A 217 -10.66 -4.64 14.97
C ILE A 217 -10.20 -5.74 15.91
N LEU A 218 -9.02 -5.59 16.54
CA LEU A 218 -8.48 -6.58 17.49
C LEU A 218 -9.29 -6.66 18.79
N SER A 219 -10.04 -5.61 19.15
CA SER A 219 -10.91 -5.63 20.33
C SER A 219 -12.24 -6.37 20.10
N LYS A 220 -12.54 -6.81 18.87
CA LYS A 220 -13.78 -7.54 18.57
C LYS A 220 -13.70 -8.98 19.08
N PRO A 221 -14.80 -9.57 19.60
CA PRO A 221 -14.82 -10.96 20.08
C PRO A 221 -14.25 -11.98 19.09
N GLU A 222 -14.54 -11.79 17.81
CA GLU A 222 -14.09 -12.63 16.69
C GLU A 222 -12.57 -12.54 16.47
N ALA A 223 -11.93 -11.46 16.91
CA ALA A 223 -10.50 -11.21 16.77
C ALA A 223 -9.66 -11.63 17.99
N ILE A 224 -10.31 -12.00 19.11
CA ILE A 224 -9.60 -12.42 20.33
C ILE A 224 -8.67 -13.61 20.02
N GLY A 225 -7.42 -13.50 20.46
CA GLY A 225 -6.38 -14.51 20.22
C GLY A 225 -5.60 -14.33 18.91
N THR A 226 -5.89 -13.28 18.13
CA THR A 226 -5.04 -12.90 16.99
C THR A 226 -3.70 -12.40 17.48
N LYS A 227 -2.61 -13.07 17.08
CA LYS A 227 -1.24 -12.78 17.50
C LYS A 227 -0.31 -12.42 16.36
N VAL A 228 -0.81 -12.43 15.12
CA VAL A 228 -0.02 -12.12 13.92
C VAL A 228 -0.72 -11.02 13.14
N ILE A 229 0.04 -9.98 12.78
CA ILE A 229 -0.38 -8.92 11.85
C ILE A 229 0.41 -9.11 10.57
N LEU A 230 -0.26 -9.53 9.50
CA LEU A 230 0.31 -9.67 8.17
C LEU A 230 0.07 -8.36 7.40
N MET A 231 1.13 -7.56 7.22
CA MET A 231 1.03 -6.28 6.51
C MET A 231 1.31 -6.47 5.02
N VAL A 232 0.34 -6.10 4.19
CA VAL A 232 0.43 -6.12 2.72
C VAL A 232 -0.04 -4.78 2.14
N GLY A 233 0.09 -4.57 0.84
CA GLY A 233 -0.23 -3.31 0.18
C GLY A 233 0.94 -2.33 0.13
N GLY A 234 0.88 -1.35 -0.77
CA GLY A 234 2.02 -0.49 -1.08
C GLY A 234 2.51 0.35 0.09
N PHE A 235 1.61 0.73 1.02
CA PHE A 235 1.97 1.52 2.20
C PHE A 235 2.67 0.67 3.28
N SER A 236 2.47 -0.65 3.28
CA SER A 236 3.16 -1.58 4.18
C SER A 236 4.66 -1.72 3.88
N GLU A 237 5.12 -1.28 2.70
CA GLU A 237 6.56 -1.21 2.37
C GLU A 237 7.30 -0.07 3.09
N CYS A 238 6.57 0.84 3.75
CA CYS A 238 7.16 1.96 4.46
C CYS A 238 7.67 1.53 5.85
N GLN A 239 9.00 1.56 6.06
CA GLN A 239 9.63 1.18 7.33
C GLN A 239 9.06 1.96 8.53
N ILE A 240 8.83 3.27 8.38
CA ILE A 240 8.28 4.13 9.45
C ILE A 240 6.90 3.63 9.92
N VAL A 241 6.10 3.08 9.00
CA VAL A 241 4.77 2.53 9.29
C VAL A 241 4.91 1.18 9.97
N GLN A 242 5.78 0.31 9.47
CA GLN A 242 6.04 -0.99 10.10
C GLN A 242 6.53 -0.82 11.54
N ASP A 243 7.46 0.11 11.79
CA ASP A 243 8.01 0.38 13.12
C ASP A 243 6.94 0.94 14.07
N ALA A 244 6.06 1.81 13.57
CA ALA A 244 4.94 2.33 14.36
C ALA A 244 3.98 1.21 14.78
N ILE A 245 3.67 0.26 13.90
CA ILE A 245 2.80 -0.88 14.22
C ILE A 245 3.51 -1.84 15.19
N ARG A 246 4.77 -2.21 14.94
CA ARG A 246 5.55 -3.05 15.88
C ARG A 246 5.60 -2.46 17.28
N LYS A 247 5.81 -1.13 17.38
CA LYS A 247 5.82 -0.42 18.66
C LYS A 247 4.44 -0.40 19.34
N ALA A 248 3.37 -0.28 18.56
CA ALA A 248 2.01 -0.15 19.09
C ALA A 248 1.38 -1.48 19.51
N PHE A 249 1.86 -2.61 18.98
CA PHE A 249 1.36 -3.97 19.21
C PHE A 249 2.49 -4.95 19.53
N PRO A 250 3.26 -4.74 20.63
CA PRO A 250 4.37 -5.61 21.00
C PRO A 250 3.94 -7.07 21.29
N GLU A 251 2.67 -7.29 21.59
CA GLU A 251 2.06 -8.61 21.78
C GLU A 251 1.76 -9.36 20.49
N CYS A 252 1.87 -8.67 19.34
CA CYS A 252 1.63 -9.23 18.02
C CYS A 252 2.95 -9.37 17.24
N ARG A 253 3.10 -10.50 16.56
CA ARG A 253 4.15 -10.67 15.54
C ARG A 253 3.72 -9.93 14.28
N VAL A 254 4.46 -8.88 13.92
CA VAL A 254 4.27 -8.15 12.66
C VAL A 254 5.09 -8.82 11.56
N VAL A 255 4.41 -9.29 10.52
CA VAL A 255 4.99 -10.00 9.37
C VAL A 255 4.77 -9.15 8.13
N VAL A 256 5.85 -8.89 7.38
CA VAL A 256 5.81 -8.10 6.15
C VAL A 256 6.57 -8.87 5.07
N PRO A 257 5.91 -9.32 3.98
CA PRO A 257 6.59 -9.95 2.87
C PRO A 257 7.37 -8.90 2.08
N HIS A 258 8.49 -9.31 1.46
CA HIS A 258 9.13 -8.52 0.42
C HIS A 258 8.15 -8.27 -0.72
N GLU A 259 8.20 -7.07 -1.31
CA GLU A 259 7.24 -6.64 -2.33
C GLU A 259 5.79 -6.69 -1.81
N ALA A 260 5.55 -6.22 -0.58
CA ALA A 260 4.23 -6.17 0.04
C ALA A 260 3.17 -5.49 -0.84
N GLY A 261 3.55 -4.51 -1.66
CA GLY A 261 2.66 -3.87 -2.63
C GLY A 261 2.22 -4.77 -3.80
N LEU A 262 2.86 -5.91 -4.00
CA LEU A 262 2.51 -6.91 -5.01
C LEU A 262 1.92 -8.19 -4.41
N ALA A 263 1.80 -8.30 -3.08
CA ALA A 263 1.40 -9.52 -2.41
C ALA A 263 -0.01 -10.00 -2.83
N VAL A 264 -0.97 -9.08 -2.90
CA VAL A 264 -2.34 -9.36 -3.35
C VAL A 264 -2.33 -9.85 -4.80
N LEU A 265 -1.61 -9.14 -5.67
CA LEU A 265 -1.50 -9.46 -7.09
C LEU A 265 -0.93 -10.86 -7.33
N LYS A 266 0.23 -11.15 -6.74
CA LYS A 266 0.93 -12.43 -6.88
C LYS A 266 0.12 -13.57 -6.27
N GLY A 267 -0.53 -13.31 -5.14
CA GLY A 267 -1.43 -14.27 -4.50
C GLY A 267 -2.64 -14.63 -5.35
N ALA A 268 -3.19 -13.65 -6.06
CA ALA A 268 -4.32 -13.86 -6.93
C ALA A 268 -3.95 -14.71 -8.16
N VAL A 269 -2.77 -14.49 -8.75
CA VAL A 269 -2.22 -15.36 -9.81
C VAL A 269 -2.06 -16.80 -9.31
N LEU A 270 -1.48 -17.00 -8.12
CA LEU A 270 -1.34 -18.33 -7.52
C LEU A 270 -2.69 -19.01 -7.29
N PHE A 271 -3.67 -18.27 -6.77
CA PHE A 271 -5.02 -18.78 -6.57
C PHE A 271 -5.66 -19.22 -7.89
N GLY A 272 -5.61 -18.38 -8.92
CA GLY A 272 -6.13 -18.69 -10.25
C GLY A 272 -5.55 -20.00 -10.79
N HIS A 273 -4.24 -20.21 -10.65
CA HIS A 273 -3.59 -21.44 -11.14
C HIS A 273 -4.06 -22.69 -10.39
N SER A 274 -4.25 -22.59 -9.08
CA SER A 274 -4.73 -23.73 -8.28
C SER A 274 -6.21 -24.08 -8.49
N VAL A 275 -7.05 -23.09 -8.78
CA VAL A 275 -8.50 -23.29 -8.96
C VAL A 275 -8.85 -23.70 -10.39
N ILE A 276 -8.13 -23.19 -11.39
CA ILE A 276 -8.39 -23.50 -12.81
C ILE A 276 -7.73 -24.83 -13.22
N SER A 277 -6.73 -25.32 -12.47
CA SER A 277 -6.16 -26.66 -12.69
C SER A 277 -7.04 -27.80 -12.15
N ASP A 278 -7.85 -27.51 -11.13
CA ASP A 278 -8.80 -28.45 -10.55
C ASP A 278 -10.18 -28.18 -11.17
N ASP A 279 -10.45 -28.89 -12.27
CA ASP A 279 -11.61 -28.75 -13.14
C ASP A 279 -12.93 -29.19 -12.45
N ASP A 280 -13.27 -28.68 -11.25
CA ASP A 280 -14.65 -28.77 -10.70
C ASP A 280 -14.99 -27.93 -9.43
N ASN A 281 -14.31 -26.82 -9.11
CA ASN A 281 -14.71 -26.03 -7.91
C ASN A 281 -14.86 -24.53 -8.19
N THR A 282 -16.09 -24.13 -8.52
CA THR A 282 -16.49 -22.71 -8.49
C THR A 282 -16.72 -22.31 -7.02
N PRO A 283 -16.00 -21.33 -6.44
CA PRO A 283 -16.22 -20.94 -5.06
C PRO A 283 -17.61 -20.33 -4.87
N VAL A 284 -18.30 -20.75 -3.81
CA VAL A 284 -19.59 -20.18 -3.39
C VAL A 284 -19.38 -18.72 -2.93
N LEU A 285 -20.25 -17.82 -3.40
CA LEU A 285 -20.11 -16.37 -3.27
C LEU A 285 -20.91 -15.83 -2.07
N GLU A 286 -20.26 -15.15 -1.13
CA GLU A 286 -20.91 -14.34 -0.08
C GLU A 286 -20.74 -12.82 -0.32
N GLU A 287 -21.66 -12.00 0.19
CA GLU A 287 -21.85 -10.58 -0.15
C GLU A 287 -20.97 -9.61 0.71
N GLY A 288 -20.34 -8.58 0.10
CA GLY A 288 -19.78 -7.42 0.83
C GLY A 288 -18.24 -7.22 0.84
N ASP A 289 -17.48 -7.40 -0.24
CA ASP A 289 -16.03 -7.69 -0.18
C ASP A 289 -15.13 -6.84 -1.10
N ASN A 290 -13.84 -6.59 -0.81
CA ASN A 290 -12.91 -6.15 -1.86
C ASN A 290 -12.30 -7.42 -2.50
N ARG A 291 -12.65 -7.67 -3.76
CA ARG A 291 -12.29 -8.90 -4.48
C ARG A 291 -11.50 -8.57 -5.74
N LEU A 292 -10.55 -9.43 -6.09
CA LEU A 292 -9.80 -9.35 -7.33
C LEU A 292 -10.32 -10.40 -8.31
N VAL A 293 -10.39 -10.00 -9.58
CA VAL A 293 -10.77 -10.89 -10.68
C VAL A 293 -9.51 -11.27 -11.43
N VAL A 294 -9.24 -12.58 -11.47
CA VAL A 294 -8.05 -13.14 -12.10
C VAL A 294 -8.47 -13.89 -13.36
N ALA A 295 -7.83 -13.55 -14.47
CA ALA A 295 -7.92 -14.31 -15.70
C ALA A 295 -6.58 -14.98 -16.00
N LEU A 296 -6.59 -16.28 -16.29
CA LEU A 296 -5.37 -16.98 -16.72
C LEU A 296 -5.35 -17.15 -18.23
N ASP A 297 -4.19 -16.88 -18.83
CA ASP A 297 -3.89 -17.24 -20.22
C ASP A 297 -3.11 -18.55 -20.30
N ASN A 298 -3.83 -19.64 -20.54
CA ASN A 298 -3.28 -21.00 -20.59
C ASN A 298 -2.29 -21.22 -21.75
N ASN A 299 -2.10 -20.23 -22.63
CA ASN A 299 -1.09 -20.28 -23.71
C ASN A 299 0.30 -19.77 -23.29
N LYS A 300 0.54 -19.42 -22.02
CA LYS A 300 1.87 -19.09 -21.49
C LYS A 300 2.15 -19.81 -20.17
N VAL A 301 3.26 -20.56 -20.12
CA VAL A 301 3.83 -21.04 -18.86
C VAL A 301 4.48 -19.85 -18.16
N TYR A 302 3.93 -19.43 -17.02
CA TYR A 302 4.37 -18.24 -16.31
C TYR A 302 5.55 -18.56 -15.38
N ASN A 303 6.68 -17.87 -15.59
CA ASN A 303 7.85 -17.98 -14.74
C ASN A 303 7.85 -16.85 -13.71
N THR A 304 7.50 -17.15 -12.47
CA THR A 304 7.39 -16.17 -11.35
C THR A 304 8.67 -15.37 -11.06
N THR A 305 9.81 -15.83 -11.55
CA THR A 305 11.11 -15.15 -11.44
C THR A 305 11.41 -14.20 -12.60
N GLU A 306 10.90 -14.47 -13.81
CA GLU A 306 11.21 -13.71 -15.05
C GLU A 306 10.05 -12.79 -15.47
N ASP A 307 8.79 -13.21 -15.29
CA ASP A 307 7.60 -12.47 -15.74
C ASP A 307 7.14 -11.37 -14.76
N ARG A 308 8.07 -10.84 -13.94
CA ARG A 308 7.84 -9.73 -13.00
C ARG A 308 7.34 -8.44 -13.67
N ARG A 309 7.32 -8.36 -14.99
CA ARG A 309 7.10 -7.13 -15.77
C ARG A 309 5.79 -7.08 -16.56
N SER A 310 5.01 -8.14 -16.64
CA SER A 310 3.69 -8.06 -17.26
C SER A 310 2.66 -7.65 -16.20
N TYR A 311 1.96 -6.54 -16.47
CA TYR A 311 0.91 -5.92 -15.65
C TYR A 311 1.42 -4.98 -14.54
N ALA A 312 1.82 -3.78 -14.98
CA ALA A 312 1.87 -2.60 -14.13
C ALA A 312 0.91 -1.53 -14.64
N THR A 313 0.23 -0.91 -13.67
CA THR A 313 -0.42 0.41 -13.67
C THR A 313 -1.85 0.53 -14.20
N THR A 314 -2.81 0.58 -13.27
CA THR A 314 -4.01 1.41 -13.41
C THR A 314 -3.98 2.51 -12.35
N ASP A 315 -3.07 3.47 -12.52
CA ASP A 315 -3.01 4.66 -11.66
C ASP A 315 -3.95 5.79 -12.13
N ARG A 316 -4.93 5.49 -13.00
CA ARG A 316 -5.95 6.44 -13.43
C ARG A 316 -7.34 5.79 -13.45
N LEU A 317 -8.24 6.39 -12.66
CA LEU A 317 -9.71 6.31 -12.71
C LEU A 317 -10.46 5.08 -12.18
N PHE A 318 -9.84 3.93 -11.89
CA PHE A 318 -10.59 2.79 -11.32
C PHE A 318 -10.31 2.64 -9.82
N GLY A 319 -11.19 3.23 -9.00
CA GLY A 319 -11.00 3.30 -7.56
C GLY A 319 -11.05 1.97 -6.81
N ARG A 320 -11.34 0.81 -7.44
CA ARG A 320 -11.51 -0.46 -6.71
C ARG A 320 -11.27 -1.75 -7.51
N CYS A 321 -10.74 -1.74 -8.74
CA CYS A 321 -10.72 -2.95 -9.57
C CYS A 321 -9.42 -3.12 -10.35
N THR A 322 -8.76 -4.26 -10.16
CA THR A 322 -7.65 -4.75 -10.99
C THR A 322 -8.11 -6.02 -11.68
N ILE A 323 -8.11 -6.03 -13.02
CA ILE A 323 -8.17 -7.26 -13.82
C ILE A 323 -6.72 -7.59 -14.14
N LEU A 324 -6.29 -8.78 -13.73
CA LEU A 324 -5.03 -9.39 -14.16
C LEU A 324 -5.28 -10.20 -15.43
#